data_AF-D5AN30-F1
#
_entry.id   AF-D5AN30-F1
#
_cell.length_a   1.000
_cell.length_b   1.000
_cell.length_c   1.000
_cell.angle_alpha   90.00
_cell.angle_beta   90.00
_cell.angle_gamma   90.00
#
_symmetry.space_group_name_H-M   'P 1'
#
loop_
_entity.id
_entity.type
_entity.pdbx_description
1 polymer ?
#
loop_
_entity_poly.entity_id
_entity_poly.type
_entity_poly.pdbx_seq_one_letter_code
_entity_poly.pdbx_strand_id
1 'polypeptide(L)'
;MKSLDLRRAELLSRKVALTARIAQISDEFETHEAKDWAEMATEREGDEVLQDLGDAARAELRMIEAALARMDDGEYGYCVSCGEPIAEERLDLLPATPFCRDHAARH
;
A
#
# COMPACT_ATOMS: atom_id res chain seq x y z
N MET A 1 16.59 15.57 -4.64
CA MET A 1 15.54 15.80 -3.63
C MET A 1 14.28 16.26 -4.31
N LYS A 2 13.25 15.42 -4.29
CA LYS A 2 11.89 15.82 -4.67
C LYS A 2 11.33 16.76 -3.59
N SER A 3 10.50 17.73 -3.97
CA SER A 3 9.76 18.54 -3.01
C SER A 3 8.67 17.72 -2.33
N LEU A 4 8.16 18.20 -1.18
CA LEU A 4 7.03 17.58 -0.49
C LEU A 4 5.80 17.46 -1.42
N ASP A 5 5.53 18.47 -2.24
CA ASP A 5 4.43 18.45 -3.22
C ASP A 5 4.60 17.35 -4.27
N LEU A 6 5.83 17.14 -4.76
CA LEU A 6 6.12 16.07 -5.73
C LEU A 6 5.89 14.69 -5.11
N ARG A 7 6.34 14.48 -3.87
CA ARG A 7 6.10 13.23 -3.14
C ARG A 7 4.61 13.02 -2.87
N ARG A 8 3.88 14.07 -2.51
CA ARG A 8 2.44 14.02 -2.30
C ARG A 8 1.71 13.63 -3.59
N ALA A 9 2.07 14.22 -4.72
CA ALA A 9 1.48 13.89 -6.02
C ALA A 9 1.75 12.43 -6.42
N GLU A 10 2.97 11.93 -6.19
CA GLU A 10 3.34 10.53 -6.42
C GLU A 10 2.50 9.57 -5.57
N LEU A 11 2.35 9.86 -4.27
CA LEU A 11 1.53 9.08 -3.35
C LEU A 11 0.05 9.08 -3.74
N LEU A 12 -0.51 10.22 -4.15
CA LEU A 12 -1.90 10.32 -4.59
C LEU A 12 -2.15 9.52 -5.88
N SER A 13 -1.23 9.60 -6.85
CA SER A 13 -1.31 8.80 -8.08
C SER A 13 -1.28 7.30 -7.75
N ARG A 14 -0.38 6.89 -6.85
CA ARG A 14 -0.27 5.49 -6.41
C ARG A 14 -1.51 5.02 -5.64
N LYS A 15 -2.09 5.88 -4.78
CA LYS A 15 -3.34 5.63 -4.07
C LYS A 15 -4.47 5.31 -5.04
N VAL A 16 -4.68 6.15 -6.06
CA VAL A 16 -5.73 5.94 -7.08
C VAL A 16 -5.53 4.61 -7.80
N ALA A 17 -4.30 4.29 -8.21
CA ALA A 17 -3.99 3.04 -8.88
C ALA A 17 -4.27 1.80 -7.99
N LEU A 18 -3.92 1.86 -6.70
CA LEU A 18 -4.16 0.78 -5.74
C LEU A 18 -5.65 0.60 -5.44
N THR A 19 -6.39 1.69 -5.25
CA THR A 19 -7.85 1.60 -5.04
C THR A 19 -8.54 0.95 -6.24
N ALA A 20 -8.15 1.31 -7.47
CA ALA A 20 -8.66 0.67 -8.68
C ALA A 20 -8.32 -0.82 -8.73
N ARG A 21 -7.06 -1.19 -8.44
CA ARG A 21 -6.63 -2.60 -8.40
C ARG A 21 -7.41 -3.42 -7.37
N ILE A 22 -7.61 -2.88 -6.17
CA ILE A 22 -8.38 -3.55 -5.10
C ILE A 22 -9.82 -3.80 -5.54
N ALA A 23 -10.45 -2.81 -6.20
CA ALA A 23 -11.80 -2.97 -6.72
C ALA A 23 -11.88 -4.08 -7.79
N GLN A 24 -10.89 -4.14 -8.69
CA GLN A 24 -10.82 -5.21 -9.70
C GLN A 24 -10.67 -6.61 -9.09
N ILE A 25 -9.80 -6.76 -8.09
CA ILE A 25 -9.62 -8.03 -7.38
C ILE A 25 -10.91 -8.44 -6.67
N SER A 26 -11.61 -7.47 -6.07
CA SER A 26 -12.89 -7.73 -5.40
C SER A 26 -13.97 -8.20 -6.38
N ASP A 27 -14.07 -7.56 -7.54
CA ASP A 27 -15.01 -7.94 -8.61
C ASP A 27 -14.68 -9.34 -9.14
N GLU A 28 -13.40 -9.64 -9.36
CA GLU A 28 -12.95 -10.98 -9.79
C GLU A 28 -13.34 -12.06 -8.77
N PHE A 29 -13.12 -11.79 -7.47
CA PHE A 29 -13.49 -12.69 -6.38
C PHE A 29 -15.01 -12.96 -6.33
N GLU A 30 -15.84 -11.91 -6.47
CA GLU A 30 -17.30 -12.04 -6.54
C GLU A 30 -17.76 -12.88 -7.75
N THR A 31 -17.10 -12.73 -8.90
CA THR A 31 -17.40 -13.55 -10.08
C THR A 31 -16.95 -15.00 -9.93
N HIS A 32 -15.86 -15.26 -9.19
CA HIS A 32 -15.40 -16.60 -8.85
C HIS A 32 -16.41 -17.29 -7.94
N GLU A 33 -16.81 -16.67 -6.83
CA GLU A 33 -17.82 -17.23 -5.94
C GLU A 33 -19.13 -17.55 -6.67
N ALA A 34 -19.60 -16.66 -7.57
CA ALA A 34 -20.82 -16.89 -8.34
C ALA A 34 -20.74 -18.09 -9.30
N LYS A 35 -19.55 -18.40 -9.83
CA LYS A 35 -19.31 -19.59 -10.69
C LYS A 35 -19.15 -20.86 -9.86
N ASP A 36 -18.54 -20.76 -8.68
CA ASP A 36 -18.22 -21.91 -7.82
C ASP A 36 -19.47 -22.55 -7.18
N TRP A 37 -20.58 -21.80 -7.06
CA TRP A 37 -21.90 -22.38 -6.76
C TRP A 37 -22.37 -23.43 -7.78
N ALA A 38 -21.79 -23.47 -9.00
CA ALA A 38 -22.16 -24.41 -10.05
C ALA A 38 -21.20 -25.61 -10.23
N GLU A 39 -19.92 -25.52 -9.83
CA GLU A 39 -18.89 -26.54 -10.14
C GLU A 39 -17.88 -26.76 -9.00
N MET A 40 -18.27 -27.45 -7.93
CA MET A 40 -17.35 -27.73 -6.81
C MET A 40 -16.33 -28.84 -7.14
N ALA A 41 -15.05 -28.50 -7.36
CA ALA A 41 -13.88 -29.33 -6.97
C ALA A 41 -12.47 -28.73 -7.18
N THR A 42 -12.23 -27.63 -7.92
CA THR A 42 -10.84 -27.28 -8.37
C THR A 42 -10.34 -25.86 -8.00
N GLU A 43 -11.19 -24.95 -7.53
CA GLU A 43 -10.87 -23.50 -7.51
C GLU A 43 -10.18 -22.94 -6.24
N ARG A 44 -9.98 -23.73 -5.18
CA ARG A 44 -9.48 -23.21 -3.88
C ARG A 44 -8.10 -22.53 -3.93
N GLU A 45 -7.21 -22.96 -4.83
CA GLU A 45 -5.87 -22.37 -4.97
C GLU A 45 -5.92 -20.97 -5.63
N GLY A 46 -6.90 -20.70 -6.50
CA GLY A 46 -7.06 -19.41 -7.17
C GLY A 46 -7.53 -18.31 -6.22
N ASP A 47 -8.47 -18.64 -5.33
CA ASP A 47 -9.02 -17.72 -4.35
C ASP A 47 -8.00 -17.28 -3.30
N GLU A 48 -7.12 -18.20 -2.86
CA GLU A 48 -6.02 -17.87 -1.93
C GLU A 48 -5.05 -16.84 -2.54
N VAL A 49 -4.71 -16.98 -3.83
CA VAL A 49 -3.84 -16.03 -4.55
C VAL A 49 -4.50 -14.65 -4.70
N LEU A 50 -5.80 -14.60 -5.02
CA LEU A 50 -6.55 -13.35 -5.12
C LEU A 50 -6.64 -12.63 -3.78
N GLN A 51 -6.86 -13.39 -2.70
CA GLN A 51 -6.90 -12.85 -1.34
C GLN A 51 -5.56 -12.23 -0.94
N ASP A 52 -4.45 -12.96 -1.12
CA ASP A 52 -3.11 -12.49 -0.81
C ASP A 52 -2.77 -11.21 -1.59
N LEU A 53 -3.15 -11.16 -2.87
CA LEU A 53 -2.94 -9.97 -3.69
C LEU A 53 -3.76 -8.78 -3.21
N GLY A 54 -5.02 -9.01 -2.82
CA GLY A 54 -5.89 -8.00 -2.23
C GLY A 54 -5.32 -7.44 -0.92
N ASP A 55 -4.83 -8.32 -0.05
CA ASP A 55 -4.28 -7.94 1.25
C ASP A 55 -2.97 -7.16 1.13
N ALA A 56 -2.08 -7.57 0.22
CA ALA A 56 -0.87 -6.82 -0.09
C ALA A 56 -1.19 -5.41 -0.61
N ALA A 57 -2.16 -5.28 -1.54
CA ALA A 57 -2.58 -3.99 -2.07
C ALA A 57 -3.21 -3.09 -0.99
N ARG A 58 -4.04 -3.65 -0.11
CA ARG A 58 -4.62 -2.92 1.03
C ARG A 58 -3.55 -2.48 2.03
N ALA A 59 -2.54 -3.32 2.29
CA ALA A 59 -1.43 -2.96 3.16
C ALA A 59 -0.63 -1.77 2.60
N GLU A 60 -0.31 -1.79 1.30
CA GLU A 60 0.36 -0.67 0.63
C GLU A 60 -0.51 0.60 0.67
N LEU A 61 -1.81 0.47 0.41
CA LEU A 61 -2.75 1.60 0.48
C LEU A 61 -2.76 2.25 1.86
N ARG A 62 -2.83 1.45 2.94
CA ARG A 62 -2.78 1.97 4.33
C ARG A 62 -1.49 2.74 4.60
N MET A 63 -0.35 2.26 4.09
CA MET A 63 0.93 2.94 4.25
C MET A 63 0.97 4.29 3.53
N ILE A 64 0.39 4.37 2.34
CA ILE A 64 0.26 5.61 1.59
C ILE A 64 -0.66 6.60 2.29
N GLU A 65 -1.80 6.15 2.79
CA GLU A 65 -2.74 7.00 3.53
C GLU A 65 -2.11 7.54 4.82
N ALA A 66 -1.38 6.70 5.56
CA ALA A 66 -0.63 7.12 6.74
C ALA A 66 0.50 8.12 6.39
N ALA A 67 1.16 7.96 5.24
CA ALA A 67 2.16 8.91 4.78
C ALA A 67 1.55 10.27 4.42
N LEU A 68 0.40 10.28 3.73
CA LEU A 68 -0.34 11.48 3.40
C LEU A 68 -0.84 12.20 4.66
N ALA A 69 -1.38 11.47 5.64
CA ALA A 69 -1.79 12.04 6.92
C ALA A 69 -0.62 12.73 7.63
N ARG A 70 0.55 12.08 7.70
CA ARG A 70 1.76 12.71 8.26
C ARG A 70 2.23 13.93 7.50
N MET A 71 2.01 14.01 6.18
CA MET A 71 2.28 15.23 5.41
C MET A 71 1.36 16.36 5.82
N ASP A 72 0.08 16.07 6.04
CA ASP A 72 -0.92 17.06 6.47
C ASP A 72 -0.67 17.53 7.91
N ASP A 73 -0.20 16.63 8.79
CA ASP A 73 0.16 16.92 10.19
C ASP A 73 1.54 17.58 10.36
N GLY A 74 2.35 17.65 9.30
CA GLY A 74 3.71 18.19 9.33
C GLY A 74 4.76 17.28 9.96
N GLU A 75 4.42 16.02 10.24
CA GLU A 75 5.30 14.98 10.80
C GLU A 75 6.00 14.13 9.71
N TYR A 76 5.76 14.44 8.43
CA TYR A 76 6.38 13.74 7.32
C TYR A 76 7.90 13.93 7.31
N GLY A 77 8.62 12.83 7.06
CA GLY A 77 10.07 12.81 7.05
C GLY A 77 10.70 12.44 8.38
N TYR A 78 9.92 12.11 9.42
CA TYR A 78 10.43 11.57 10.68
C TYR A 78 10.05 10.11 10.87
N CYS A 79 10.95 9.33 11.46
CA CYS A 79 10.77 7.92 11.75
C CYS A 79 9.78 7.75 12.91
N VAL A 80 8.73 6.97 12.73
CA VAL A 80 7.72 6.74 13.79
C VAL A 80 8.25 5.92 14.97
N SER A 81 9.39 5.24 14.80
CA SER A 81 9.99 4.39 15.86
C SER A 81 11.01 5.13 16.72
N CYS A 82 11.82 6.02 16.14
CA CYS A 82 12.88 6.74 16.87
C CYS A 82 12.75 8.26 16.87
N GLY A 83 11.82 8.83 16.08
CA GLY A 83 11.64 10.28 15.93
C GLY A 83 12.72 10.97 15.11
N GLU A 84 13.74 10.25 14.62
CA GLU A 84 14.83 10.83 13.85
C GLU A 84 14.41 11.13 12.40
N PRO A 85 15.02 12.13 11.74
CA PRO A 85 14.77 12.42 10.34
C PRO A 85 15.14 11.23 9.44
N ILE A 86 14.25 10.92 8.51
CA ILE A 86 14.43 9.91 7.48
C ILE A 86 15.26 10.54 6.35
N ALA A 87 16.28 9.82 5.89
CA ALA A 87 17.12 10.26 4.78
C ALA A 87 16.27 10.60 3.54
N GLU A 88 16.56 11.75 2.92
CA GLU A 88 15.83 12.26 1.76
C GLU A 88 15.90 11.30 0.56
N GLU A 89 17.04 10.62 0.37
CA GLU A 89 17.22 9.61 -0.68
C GLU A 89 16.27 8.42 -0.47
N ARG A 90 15.97 8.09 0.80
CA ARG A 90 15.02 7.02 1.14
C ARG A 90 13.59 7.47 0.86
N LEU A 91 13.24 8.71 1.17
CA LEU A 91 11.91 9.27 0.86
C LEU A 91 11.71 9.47 -0.64
N ASP A 92 12.79 9.73 -1.40
CA ASP A 92 12.75 9.81 -2.87
C ASP A 92 12.46 8.45 -3.52
N LEU A 93 12.90 7.35 -2.89
CA LEU A 93 12.69 5.96 -3.35
C LEU A 93 11.41 5.32 -2.79
N LEU A 94 11.11 5.55 -1.51
CA LEU A 94 10.00 4.95 -0.76
C LEU A 94 9.23 6.05 0.00
N PRO A 95 8.46 6.91 -0.70
CA PRO A 95 7.81 8.07 -0.08
C PRO A 95 6.75 7.68 0.96
N ALA A 96 6.21 6.46 0.91
CA ALA A 96 5.23 5.96 1.88
C ALA A 96 5.86 5.43 3.18
N THR A 97 7.20 5.33 3.28
CA THR A 97 7.85 4.68 4.42
C THR A 97 7.67 5.50 5.72
N PRO A 98 7.30 4.85 6.83
CA PRO A 98 7.26 5.50 8.15
C PRO A 98 8.56 5.33 8.93
N PHE A 99 9.53 4.59 8.40
CA PHE A 99 10.72 4.19 9.14
C PHE A 99 12.00 4.66 8.47
N CYS A 100 12.99 5.00 9.30
CA CYS A 100 14.38 5.13 8.86
C CYS A 100 14.94 3.75 8.44
N ARG A 101 16.11 3.73 7.80
CA ARG A 101 16.75 2.51 7.30
C ARG A 101 16.88 1.42 8.39
N ASP A 102 17.25 1.82 9.59
CA ASP A 102 17.60 0.87 10.66
C ASP A 102 16.37 0.21 11.30
N HIS A 103 15.22 0.89 11.28
CA HIS A 103 13.94 0.37 11.76
C HIS A 103 13.13 -0.33 10.66
N ALA A 104 13.34 0.04 9.40
CA ALA A 104 12.64 -0.59 8.27
C ALA A 104 13.00 -2.07 8.06
N ALA A 105 14.17 -2.53 8.53
CA ALA A 105 14.54 -3.94 8.46
C ALA A 105 13.87 -4.81 9.54
N ARG A 106 13.16 -4.19 10.48
CA ARG A 106 12.57 -4.84 11.66
C ARG A 106 11.04 -4.92 11.59
N HIS A 107 10.44 -4.33 10.55
CA HIS A 107 9.02 -4.23 10.28
C HIS A 107 8.74 -4.70 8.85
#